data_AF-A0A4Q5R370-F1
#
_entry.id   AF-A0A4Q5R370-F1
#
_cell.length_a   1.000
_cell.length_b   1.000
_cell.length_c   1.000
_cell.angle_alpha   90.00
_cell.angle_beta   90.00
_cell.angle_gamma   90.00
#
_symmetry.space_group_name_H-M   'P 1'
#
loop_
_entity.id
_entity.type
_entity.pdbx_description
1 polymer ?
#
loop_
_entity_poly.entity_id
_entity_poly.type
_entity_poly.pdbx_seq_one_letter_code
_entity_poly.pdbx_strand_id
1 'polypeptide(L)'
;MELDHIFLFATEYDLLAEALQMFGLSEGTPNTHPGQGTACRRFYFRNAYLELVWIANEKEARDSGMAKAKLWERAQYHQTKFCPLGLCFRAKNLPGKLP
;
A
#
# COMPACT_ATOMS: atom_id res chain seq x y z
N MET A 1 -17.23 -1.13 8.72
CA MET A 1 -15.88 -1.14 8.12
C MET A 1 -14.86 -1.34 9.21
N GLU A 2 -13.78 -2.04 8.89
CA GLU A 2 -12.59 -2.20 9.71
C GLU A 2 -11.36 -1.79 8.89
N LEU A 3 -10.33 -1.28 9.56
CA LEU A 3 -9.06 -0.99 8.91
C LEU A 3 -8.50 -2.32 8.37
N ASP A 4 -8.22 -2.34 7.08
CA ASP A 4 -7.56 -3.48 6.46
C ASP A 4 -6.05 -3.29 6.45
N HIS A 5 -5.60 -2.20 5.82
CA HIS A 5 -4.21 -1.84 5.76
C HIS A 5 -4.03 -0.34 5.54
N ILE A 6 -2.83 0.12 5.86
CA ILE A 6 -2.35 1.47 5.55
C ILE A 6 -1.28 1.30 4.47
N PHE A 7 -1.29 2.16 3.46
CA PHE A 7 -0.18 2.20 2.50
C PHE A 7 0.48 3.56 2.48
N LEU A 8 1.77 3.55 2.16
CA LEU A 8 2.61 4.74 1.98
C LEU A 8 3.45 4.58 0.72
N PHE A 9 3.39 5.56 -0.17
CA PHE A 9 4.37 5.65 -1.25
C PHE A 9 5.75 6.03 -0.69
N ALA A 10 6.76 5.22 -1.01
CA ALA A 10 8.14 5.42 -0.55
C ALA A 10 9.09 5.46 -1.76
N THR A 11 10.01 6.42 -1.76
CA THR A 11 11.07 6.56 -2.77
C THR A 11 12.25 5.65 -2.47
N GLU A 12 12.63 5.54 -1.20
CA GLU A 12 13.70 4.66 -0.69
C GLU A 12 13.09 3.46 0.04
N TYR A 13 12.23 2.70 -0.64
CA TYR A 13 11.43 1.64 -0.02
C TYR A 13 12.29 0.54 0.63
N ASP A 14 13.48 0.24 0.11
CA ASP A 14 14.37 -0.77 0.68
C ASP A 14 15.00 -0.31 2.00
N LEU A 15 15.54 0.91 2.05
CA LEU A 15 16.08 1.50 3.28
C LEU A 15 14.99 1.65 4.35
N LEU A 16 13.79 2.07 3.96
CA LEU A 16 12.68 2.18 4.89
C LEU A 16 12.25 0.80 5.41
N ALA A 17 12.23 -0.22 4.56
CA ALA A 17 11.92 -1.59 4.98
C ALA A 17 12.98 -2.16 5.93
N GLU A 18 14.27 -1.90 5.70
CA GLU A 18 15.34 -2.25 6.63
C GLU A 18 15.16 -1.56 7.98
N ALA A 19 14.85 -0.25 7.97
CA ALA A 19 14.60 0.52 9.19
C ALA A 19 13.40 -0.02 9.98
N LEU A 20 12.31 -0.43 9.30
CA LEU A 20 11.15 -1.03 9.94
C LEU A 20 11.45 -2.41 10.55
N GLN A 21 12.28 -3.23 9.87
CA GLN A 21 12.74 -4.50 10.43
C GLN A 21 13.64 -4.28 11.66
N MET A 22 14.57 -3.34 11.59
CA MET A 22 15.41 -2.95 12.73
C MET A 22 14.60 -2.40 13.90
N PHE A 23 13.50 -1.70 13.62
CA PHE A 23 12.55 -1.24 14.62
C PHE A 23 11.76 -2.40 15.28
N GLY A 24 11.80 -3.59 14.70
CA GLY A 24 11.17 -4.80 15.23
C GLY A 24 9.86 -5.19 14.55
N LEU A 25 9.50 -4.58 13.41
CA LEU A 25 8.37 -5.05 12.61
C LEU A 25 8.74 -6.28 11.80
N SER A 26 7.80 -7.23 11.71
CA SER A 26 7.95 -8.41 10.87
C SER A 26 7.48 -8.12 9.45
N GLU A 27 8.41 -8.24 8.50
CA GLU A 27 8.06 -8.27 7.08
C GLU A 27 7.41 -9.60 6.72
N GLY A 28 6.32 -9.54 5.96
CA GLY A 28 5.71 -10.71 5.35
C GLY A 28 5.89 -10.74 3.83
N THR A 29 5.16 -11.62 3.17
CA THR A 29 5.29 -11.80 1.71
C THR A 29 5.04 -10.47 0.98
N PRO A 30 5.88 -10.05 0.02
CA PRO A 30 5.61 -8.87 -0.81
C PRO A 30 4.39 -9.10 -1.71
N ASN A 31 3.98 -8.08 -2.47
CA ASN A 31 2.96 -8.24 -3.50
C ASN A 31 3.27 -7.37 -4.73
N THR A 32 2.75 -7.79 -5.88
CA THR A 32 2.64 -6.97 -7.09
C THR A 32 1.17 -6.84 -7.45
N HIS A 33 0.77 -5.69 -7.97
CA HIS A 33 -0.62 -5.38 -8.31
C HIS A 33 -0.77 -5.15 -9.83
N PRO A 34 -0.80 -6.23 -10.64
CA PRO A 34 -1.13 -6.12 -12.06
C PRO A 34 -2.46 -5.39 -12.27
N GLY A 35 -2.51 -4.49 -13.24
CA GLY A 35 -3.64 -3.61 -13.53
C GLY A 35 -3.71 -2.34 -12.66
N GLN A 36 -2.95 -2.27 -11.56
CA GLN A 36 -2.69 -1.03 -10.82
C GLN A 36 -1.30 -0.45 -11.10
N GLY A 37 -0.36 -1.28 -11.58
CA GLY A 37 1.01 -0.86 -11.86
C GLY A 37 1.88 -0.61 -10.62
N THR A 38 1.50 -1.13 -9.45
CA THR A 38 2.24 -0.97 -8.20
C THR A 38 2.83 -2.28 -7.69
N ALA A 39 3.86 -2.19 -6.86
CA ALA A 39 4.37 -3.30 -6.06
C ALA A 39 4.59 -2.82 -4.62
N CYS A 40 4.66 -3.75 -3.68
CA CYS A 40 4.77 -3.42 -2.27
C CYS A 40 5.57 -4.41 -1.42
N ARG A 41 6.13 -3.90 -0.33
CA ARG A 41 6.60 -4.66 0.84
C ARG A 41 5.58 -4.50 1.97
N ARG A 42 5.35 -5.56 2.76
CA ARG A 42 4.26 -5.61 3.75
C ARG A 42 4.77 -5.92 5.14
N PHE A 43 4.32 -5.13 6.12
CA PHE A 43 4.66 -5.28 7.53
C PHE A 43 3.40 -5.54 8.35
N TYR A 44 3.32 -6.69 9.01
CA TYR A 44 2.08 -7.16 9.61
C TYR A 44 1.95 -6.78 11.08
N PHE A 45 0.76 -6.33 11.45
CA PHE A 45 0.29 -6.22 12.82
C PHE A 45 -0.78 -7.28 13.08
N ARG A 46 -1.31 -7.33 14.31
CA ARG A 46 -2.34 -8.30 14.69
C ARG A 46 -3.61 -8.23 13.85
N ASN A 47 -4.02 -7.03 13.42
CA ASN A 47 -5.34 -6.79 12.81
C ASN A 47 -5.29 -5.95 11.52
N ALA A 48 -4.10 -5.51 11.10
CA ALA A 48 -3.88 -4.73 9.89
C ALA A 48 -2.42 -4.90 9.45
N TYR A 49 -2.06 -4.34 8.30
CA TYR A 49 -0.67 -4.29 7.86
C TYR A 49 -0.32 -2.94 7.25
N LEU A 50 0.97 -2.62 7.22
CA LEU A 50 1.55 -1.47 6.53
C LEU A 50 2.13 -1.93 5.19
N GLU A 51 1.77 -1.24 4.12
CA GLU A 51 2.35 -1.40 2.79
C GLU A 51 3.29 -0.24 2.46
N LEU A 52 4.55 -0.56 2.17
CA LEU A 52 5.45 0.33 1.45
C LEU A 52 5.25 0.10 -0.04
N VAL A 53 4.71 1.08 -0.75
CA VAL A 53 4.28 0.93 -2.15
C VAL A 53 5.16 1.78 -3.07
N TRP A 54 5.45 1.26 -4.26
CA TRP A 54 6.08 2.01 -5.35
C TRP A 54 5.44 1.67 -6.70
N ILE A 55 5.73 2.49 -7.71
CA ILE A 55 5.31 2.23 -9.09
C ILE A 55 6.24 1.18 -9.70
N ALA A 56 5.68 0.04 -10.09
CA ALA A 56 6.40 -1.03 -10.78
C ALA A 56 6.16 -0.99 -12.30
N ASN A 57 5.04 -0.41 -12.75
CA ASN A 57 4.73 -0.20 -14.16
C ASN A 57 4.00 1.14 -14.33
N GLU A 58 4.68 2.14 -14.90
CA GLU A 58 4.12 3.49 -15.06
C GLU A 58 2.88 3.52 -15.96
N LYS A 59 2.90 2.74 -17.05
CA LYS A 59 1.79 2.72 -18.00
C LYS A 59 0.53 2.20 -17.32
N GLU A 60 0.64 1.06 -16.63
CA GLU A 60 -0.48 0.52 -15.87
C GLU A 60 -0.93 1.45 -14.74
N ALA A 61 -0.02 2.13 -14.05
CA ALA A 61 -0.39 3.06 -12.99
C ALA A 61 -1.20 4.27 -13.50
N ARG A 62 -0.81 4.82 -14.66
CA ARG A 62 -1.52 5.92 -15.32
C ARG A 62 -2.87 5.46 -15.90
N ASP A 63 -2.93 4.25 -16.45
CA ASP A 63 -4.12 3.68 -17.08
C ASP A 63 -4.99 2.86 -16.10
N SER A 64 -4.66 2.85 -14.81
CA SER A 64 -5.31 1.96 -13.85
C SER A 64 -6.80 2.27 -13.69
N GLY A 65 -7.60 1.24 -13.44
CA GLY A 65 -9.01 1.39 -13.04
C GLY A 65 -9.19 2.14 -11.70
N MET A 66 -8.09 2.46 -11.01
CA MET A 66 -8.05 3.12 -9.71
C MET A 66 -7.87 4.65 -9.82
N ALA A 67 -8.33 5.28 -10.91
CA ALA A 67 -8.16 6.72 -11.17
C ALA A 67 -8.59 7.64 -10.01
N LYS A 68 -9.59 7.24 -9.22
CA LYS A 68 -10.04 8.00 -8.03
C LYS A 68 -9.04 7.99 -6.88
N ALA A 69 -8.25 6.92 -6.75
CA ALA A 69 -7.24 6.77 -5.71
C ALA A 69 -5.94 7.56 -6.01
N LYS A 70 -5.79 8.05 -7.24
CA LYS A 70 -4.71 8.95 -7.67
C LYS A 70 -3.31 8.41 -7.37
N LEU A 71 -3.14 7.10 -7.59
CA LEU A 71 -1.91 6.38 -7.22
C LEU A 71 -0.68 6.94 -7.94
N TRP A 72 -0.80 7.27 -9.22
CA TRP A 72 0.28 7.87 -10.01
C TRP A 72 0.71 9.24 -9.45
N GLU A 73 -0.23 10.12 -9.15
CA GLU A 73 0.06 11.44 -8.60
C GLU A 73 0.62 11.35 -7.16
N ARG A 74 0.14 10.39 -6.37
CA ARG A 74 0.59 10.14 -4.98
C ARG A 74 1.97 9.49 -4.91
N ALA A 75 2.36 8.71 -5.90
CA ALA A 75 3.73 8.21 -6.01
C ALA A 75 4.76 9.33 -6.20
N GLN A 76 4.34 10.45 -6.79
CA GLN A 76 5.17 11.62 -7.04
C GLN A 76 4.98 12.72 -5.99
N TYR A 77 4.62 12.36 -4.76
CA TYR A 77 4.28 13.30 -3.68
C TYR A 77 5.35 14.34 -3.30
N HIS A 78 6.61 14.16 -3.71
CA HIS A 78 7.63 15.20 -3.58
C HIS A 78 7.49 16.33 -4.60
N GLN A 79 6.90 16.03 -5.75
CA GLN A 79 6.70 16.94 -6.88
C GLN A 79 5.25 17.42 -6.95
N THR A 80 4.33 16.59 -6.48
CA THR A 80 2.91 16.90 -6.37
C THR A 80 2.56 17.31 -4.93
N LYS A 81 1.38 17.90 -4.71
CA LYS A 81 0.88 18.18 -3.35
C LYS A 81 0.03 17.02 -2.79
N PHE A 82 0.05 15.86 -3.43
CA PHE A 82 -0.76 14.73 -3.02
C PHE A 82 -0.14 14.03 -1.80
N CYS A 83 -0.99 13.57 -0.88
CA CYS A 83 -0.53 12.79 0.27
C CYS A 83 -0.11 11.38 -0.18
N PRO A 84 1.09 10.89 0.18
CA PRO A 84 1.53 9.54 -0.19
C PRO A 84 0.81 8.43 0.60
N LEU A 85 0.04 8.78 1.64
CA LEU A 85 -0.52 7.84 2.62
C LEU A 85 -2.01 7.57 2.36
N GLY A 86 -2.41 6.30 2.42
CA GLY A 86 -3.78 5.85 2.16
C GLY A 86 -4.27 4.84 3.18
N LEU A 87 -5.58 4.84 3.43
CA LEU A 87 -6.26 3.91 4.33
C LEU A 87 -7.21 3.03 3.54
N CYS A 88 -7.03 1.72 3.63
CA CYS A 88 -7.89 0.74 3.01
C CYS A 88 -8.76 0.06 4.07
N PHE A 89 -10.04 -0.13 3.75
CA PHE A 89 -11.01 -0.69 4.69
C PHE A 89 -11.65 -1.93 4.10
N ARG A 90 -11.86 -2.92 4.97
CA ARG A 90 -12.64 -4.12 4.67
C ARG A 90 -14.04 -4.05 5.29
N ALA A 91 -14.95 -4.86 4.76
CA ALA A 91 -16.24 -5.06 5.39
C ALA A 91 -16.02 -5.64 6.80
N LYS A 92 -16.88 -5.24 7.76
CA LYS A 92 -16.91 -5.94 9.06
C LYS A 92 -17.48 -7.33 8.81
N ASN A 93 -16.79 -8.36 9.28
CA ASN A 93 -17.39 -9.68 9.38
C ASN A 93 -18.49 -9.60 10.45
N LEU A 94 -19.75 -9.48 9.99
CA LEU A 94 -20.90 -9.61 10.87
C LEU A 94 -21.06 -11.10 11.19
N PRO A 95 -21.26 -11.48 12.47
CA PRO A 95 -21.51 -12.87 12.82
C PRO A 95 -22.69 -13.41 12.01
N GLY A 96 -22.48 -14.54 11.31
CA GLY A 96 -23.51 -15.23 10.53
C GLY A 96 -23.43 -15.14 9.01
N LYS A 97 -22.48 -14.37 8.44
CA LYS A 97 -22.14 -14.47 7.02
C LYS A 97 -20.84 -15.27 6.88
N LEU A 98 -20.94 -16.50 6.37
CA LEU A 98 -19.78 -17.26 5.87
C LEU A 98 -19.18 -16.54 4.65
N PRO A 99 -17.86 -16.70 4.40
CA PRO A 99 -17.15 -16.05 3.29
C PRO A 99 -17.71 -16.41 1.91
#